data_AF-A0A1V5G6T8-F1
#
_entry.id   AF-A0A1V5G6T8-F1
#
_cell.length_a   1.000
_cell.length_b   1.000
_cell.length_c   1.000
_cell.angle_alpha   90.00
_cell.angle_beta   90.00
_cell.angle_gamma   90.00
#
_symmetry.space_group_name_H-M   'P 1'
#
loop_
_entity.id
_entity.type
_entity.pdbx_description
1 polymer ?
#
loop_
_entity_poly.entity_id
_entity_poly.type
_entity_poly.pdbx_seq_one_letter_code
_entity_poly.pdbx_strand_id
1 'polypeptide(L)'
;MQQFKHLSFASSLCGNCTEVCAVKINLHELLLENRKESVEEGLATFTEKMAWKVWKLASLKRSIMNLGTGKLKNKVVNGMFKDWNRGRADLQFSKKTFNQLWKERFKK
;
A
#
# COMPACT_ATOMS: atom_id res chain seq x y z
N MET A 1 -15.14 14.81 14.20
CA MET A 1 -15.28 13.73 13.18
C MET A 1 -15.66 12.32 13.68
N GLN A 2 -15.89 12.08 14.98
CA GLN A 2 -15.93 10.74 15.58
C GLN A 2 -16.99 9.76 15.03
N GLN A 3 -18.21 10.23 14.74
CA GLN A 3 -19.30 9.36 14.26
C GLN A 3 -19.26 9.13 12.73
N PHE A 4 -18.86 10.14 11.95
CA PHE A 4 -19.02 10.13 10.48
C PHE A 4 -17.74 9.80 9.70
N LYS A 5 -16.57 9.73 10.35
CA LYS A 5 -15.29 9.48 9.64
C LYS A 5 -15.33 8.25 8.72
N HIS A 6 -16.05 7.20 9.11
CA HIS A 6 -16.16 5.95 8.37
C HIS A 6 -16.70 6.15 6.94
N LEU A 7 -17.58 7.14 6.73
CA LEU A 7 -18.12 7.48 5.41
C LEU A 7 -17.01 7.99 4.48
N SER A 8 -16.16 8.88 4.99
CA SER A 8 -15.00 9.36 4.23
C SER A 8 -14.03 8.22 3.92
N PHE A 9 -13.79 7.29 4.84
CA PHE A 9 -12.91 6.12 4.64
C PHE A 9 -13.49 5.04 3.71
N ALA A 10 -14.81 4.98 3.51
CA ALA A 10 -15.44 4.02 2.60
C ALA A 10 -15.22 4.36 1.10
N SER A 11 -14.87 5.60 0.77
CA SER A 11 -14.59 6.01 -0.61
C SER A 11 -13.25 5.44 -1.14
N SER A 12 -13.19 5.05 -2.40
CA SER A 12 -11.93 4.69 -3.08
C SER A 12 -11.10 5.90 -3.50
N LEU A 13 -11.65 7.12 -3.38
CA LEU A 13 -11.07 8.37 -3.87
C LEU A 13 -10.74 8.35 -5.38
N CYS A 14 -11.53 7.63 -6.19
CA CYS A 14 -11.30 7.49 -7.63
C CYS A 14 -11.58 8.75 -8.48
N GLY A 15 -12.16 9.81 -7.91
CA GLY A 15 -12.39 11.08 -8.61
C GLY A 15 -13.65 11.18 -9.49
N ASN A 16 -14.27 10.04 -9.86
CA ASN A 16 -15.41 10.01 -10.78
C ASN A 16 -16.59 10.89 -10.32
N CYS A 17 -16.84 10.98 -9.01
CA CYS A 17 -17.92 11.82 -8.46
C CYS A 17 -17.73 13.32 -8.75
N THR A 18 -16.49 13.82 -8.77
CA THR A 18 -16.19 15.22 -9.12
C THR A 18 -16.28 15.43 -10.63
N GLU A 19 -15.84 14.46 -11.43
CA GLU A 19 -15.83 14.55 -12.89
C GLU A 19 -17.25 14.69 -13.46
N VAL A 20 -18.17 13.82 -13.03
CA VAL A 20 -19.55 13.76 -13.52
C VAL A 20 -20.47 14.82 -12.91
N CYS A 21 -20.01 15.54 -11.88
CA CYS A 21 -20.86 16.50 -11.18
C CYS A 21 -21.18 17.71 -12.08
N ALA A 22 -22.46 17.94 -12.36
CA ALA A 22 -22.94 19.05 -13.18
C ALA A 22 -22.55 20.44 -12.64
N VAL A 23 -22.43 20.56 -11.31
CA VAL A 23 -22.09 21.79 -10.60
C VAL A 23 -20.65 21.82 -10.07
N LYS A 24 -19.81 20.87 -10.48
CA LYS A 24 -18.37 20.81 -10.16
C LYS A 24 -18.03 20.82 -8.66
N ILE A 25 -18.84 20.15 -7.85
CA ILE A 25 -18.49 19.90 -6.45
C ILE A 25 -17.29 18.97 -6.39
N ASN A 26 -16.23 19.40 -5.69
CA ASN A 26 -15.02 18.60 -5.55
C ASN A 26 -15.12 17.57 -4.40
N LEU A 27 -16.04 16.62 -4.55
CA LEU A 27 -16.40 15.72 -3.45
C LEU A 27 -15.24 14.83 -3.01
N HIS A 28 -14.46 14.23 -3.90
CA HIS A 28 -13.40 13.29 -3.49
C HIS A 28 -12.26 13.98 -2.73
N GLU A 29 -11.91 15.23 -3.07
CA GLU A 29 -10.93 16.00 -2.31
C GLU A 29 -11.47 16.42 -0.94
N LEU A 30 -12.74 16.83 -0.86
CA LEU A 30 -13.39 17.11 0.43
C LEU A 30 -13.40 15.87 1.35
N LEU A 31 -13.63 14.68 0.78
CA LEU A 31 -13.53 13.43 1.55
C LEU A 31 -12.10 13.15 2.01
N LEU A 32 -11.09 13.52 1.23
CA LEU A 32 -9.68 13.41 1.61
C LEU A 32 -9.33 14.40 2.73
N GLU A 33 -9.82 15.63 2.68
CA GLU A 33 -9.68 16.62 3.76
C GLU A 33 -10.31 16.13 5.05
N ASN A 34 -11.53 15.60 4.99
CA ASN A 34 -12.20 14.97 6.13
C ASN A 34 -11.38 13.82 6.74
N ARG A 35 -10.69 13.02 5.93
CA ARG A 35 -9.78 11.97 6.43
C ARG A 35 -8.59 12.59 7.16
N LYS A 36 -7.99 13.64 6.61
CA LYS A 36 -6.88 14.37 7.24
C LYS A 36 -7.30 14.95 8.59
N GLU A 37 -8.41 15.66 8.65
CA GLU A 37 -8.96 16.24 9.88
C GLU A 37 -9.24 15.15 10.93
N SER A 38 -9.82 14.02 10.52
CA SER A 38 -10.03 12.89 11.42
C SER A 38 -8.72 12.33 12.02
N VAL A 39 -7.60 12.39 11.31
CA VAL A 39 -6.30 11.94 11.81
C VAL A 39 -5.70 12.99 12.76
N GLU A 40 -5.83 14.27 12.43
CA GLU A 40 -5.37 15.42 13.23
C GLU A 40 -6.14 15.52 14.56
N GLU A 41 -7.45 15.25 14.57
CA GLU A 41 -8.28 15.09 15.77
C GLU A 41 -7.91 13.85 16.61
N GLY A 42 -6.94 13.04 16.17
CA GLY A 42 -6.45 11.89 16.92
C GLY A 42 -7.34 10.64 16.82
N LEU A 43 -8.35 10.63 15.97
CA LEU A 43 -9.31 9.51 15.84
C LEU A 43 -8.75 8.27 15.11
N ALA A 44 -7.53 8.35 14.58
CA ALA A 44 -6.83 7.21 13.98
C ALA A 44 -6.23 6.30 15.06
N THR A 45 -6.31 4.98 14.85
CA THR A 45 -5.81 4.00 15.82
C THR A 45 -4.28 4.03 15.91
N PHE A 46 -3.74 3.65 17.07
CA PHE A 46 -2.29 3.55 17.25
C PHE A 46 -1.65 2.57 16.24
N THR A 47 -2.30 1.43 16.00
CA THR A 47 -1.85 0.41 15.06
C THR A 47 -1.74 0.96 13.65
N GLU A 48 -2.73 1.73 13.19
CA GLU A 48 -2.72 2.36 11.88
C GLU A 48 -1.58 3.39 11.76
N LYS A 49 -1.43 4.27 12.77
CA LYS A 49 -0.32 5.26 12.80
C LYS A 49 1.04 4.57 12.72
N MET A 50 1.22 3.47 13.46
CA MET A 50 2.46 2.69 13.44
C MET A 50 2.67 1.99 12.09
N ALA A 51 1.63 1.40 11.51
CA ALA A 51 1.70 0.77 10.19
C ALA A 51 2.17 1.78 9.11
N TRP A 52 1.58 2.99 9.08
CA TRP A 52 2.00 4.04 8.14
C TRP A 52 3.42 4.54 8.40
N LYS A 53 3.85 4.65 9.67
CA LYS A 53 5.22 5.04 10.02
C LYS A 53 6.23 4.00 9.53
N VAL A 54 5.97 2.71 9.75
CA VAL A 54 6.81 1.62 9.27
C VAL A 54 6.82 1.58 7.75
N TRP A 55 5.66 1.71 7.10
CA TRP A 55 5.55 1.77 5.64
C TRP A 55 6.39 2.90 5.04
N LYS A 56 6.29 4.11 5.61
CA LYS A 56 7.09 5.27 5.20
C LYS A 56 8.59 4.98 5.32
N LEU A 57 9.03 4.46 6.46
CA LEU A 57 10.44 4.13 6.68
C LEU A 57 10.95 3.07 5.72
N ALA A 58 10.15 2.03 5.46
CA ALA A 58 10.49 0.97 4.53
C ALA A 58 10.56 1.47 3.09
N SER A 59 9.61 2.30 2.67
CA SER A 59 9.53 2.83 1.30
C SER A 59 10.63 3.85 0.99
N LEU A 60 11.03 4.65 1.97
CA LEU A 60 12.09 5.65 1.80
C LEU A 60 13.51 5.06 1.86
N LYS A 61 13.68 3.88 2.48
CA LYS A 61 15.00 3.25 2.63
C LYS A 61 15.18 2.10 1.64
N ARG A 62 15.98 2.35 0.60
CA ARG A 62 16.25 1.34 -0.45
C ARG A 62 16.85 0.05 0.08
N SER A 63 17.66 0.12 1.14
CA SER A 63 18.22 -1.06 1.81
C SER A 63 17.13 -1.96 2.40
N ILE A 64 16.11 -1.38 3.04
CA ILE A 64 14.97 -2.12 3.61
C ILE A 64 14.17 -2.78 2.50
N MET A 65 13.89 -2.06 1.41
CA MET A 65 13.22 -2.65 0.24
C MET A 65 14.02 -3.80 -0.40
N ASN A 66 15.34 -3.86 -0.21
CA ASN A 66 16.18 -4.95 -0.70
C ASN A 66 16.18 -6.20 0.19
N LEU A 67 15.65 -6.13 1.41
CA LEU A 67 15.55 -7.28 2.32
C LEU A 67 14.50 -8.30 1.86
N GLY A 68 13.51 -7.87 1.06
CA GLY A 68 12.47 -8.72 0.46
C GLY A 68 12.98 -9.62 -0.67
N THR A 69 13.97 -10.47 -0.38
CA THR A 69 14.59 -11.41 -1.34
C THR A 69 13.65 -12.55 -1.74
N GLY A 70 13.99 -13.25 -2.84
CA GLY A 70 13.17 -14.33 -3.39
C GLY A 70 12.86 -15.45 -2.40
N LYS A 71 13.78 -15.80 -1.50
CA LYS A 71 13.55 -16.86 -0.51
C LYS A 71 12.41 -16.51 0.46
N LEU A 72 12.38 -15.27 0.93
CA LEU A 72 11.32 -14.80 1.82
C LEU A 72 9.98 -14.75 1.07
N LYS A 73 9.97 -14.21 -0.16
CA LYS A 73 8.78 -14.14 -0.99
C LYS A 73 8.21 -15.51 -1.34
N ASN A 74 9.05 -16.48 -1.71
CA ASN A 74 8.63 -17.86 -1.98
C ASN A 74 7.95 -18.47 -0.74
N LYS A 75 8.56 -18.36 0.44
CA LYS A 75 8.01 -18.93 1.68
C LYS A 75 6.67 -18.30 2.06
N VAL A 76 6.58 -16.98 1.95
CA VAL A 76 5.37 -16.21 2.29
C VAL A 76 4.24 -16.54 1.31
N VAL A 77 4.51 -16.44 0.00
CA VAL A 77 3.48 -16.60 -1.03
C VAL A 77 3.02 -18.05 -1.14
N ASN A 78 3.92 -19.02 -1.20
CA ASN A 78 3.51 -20.43 -1.29
C ASN A 78 2.91 -20.94 0.04
N GLY A 79 3.16 -20.24 1.15
CA GLY A 79 2.52 -20.50 2.44
C GLY A 79 1.09 -19.96 2.55
N MET A 80 0.82 -18.79 1.95
CA MET A 80 -0.50 -18.12 1.99
C MET A 80 -1.43 -18.58 0.86
N PHE A 81 -0.90 -18.81 -0.34
CA PHE A 81 -1.66 -19.18 -1.54
C PHE A 81 -1.62 -20.69 -1.79
N LYS A 82 -1.98 -21.50 -0.80
CA LYS A 82 -1.94 -22.97 -0.91
C LYS A 82 -2.85 -23.53 -2.01
N ASP A 83 -3.97 -22.87 -2.28
CA ASP A 83 -4.91 -23.27 -3.34
C ASP A 83 -4.34 -23.07 -4.74
N TRP A 84 -3.46 -22.08 -4.93
CA TRP A 84 -2.75 -21.87 -6.19
C TRP A 84 -1.91 -23.10 -6.56
N ASN A 85 -1.25 -23.70 -5.56
CA ASN A 85 -0.36 -24.84 -5.71
C ASN A 85 -1.09 -26.18 -5.98
N ARG A 86 -2.43 -26.22 -5.89
CA ARG A 86 -3.19 -27.45 -6.15
C ARG A 86 -3.24 -27.81 -7.64
N GLY A 87 -3.19 -26.80 -8.51
CA GLY A 87 -3.25 -26.99 -9.97
C GLY A 87 -2.12 -26.29 -10.72
N ARG A 88 -1.17 -25.66 -10.02
CA ARG A 88 -0.06 -24.91 -10.62
C ARG A 88 1.23 -25.18 -9.84
N ALA A 89 2.35 -24.95 -10.50
CA ALA A 89 3.66 -25.00 -9.86
C ALA A 89 3.85 -23.85 -8.87
N ASP A 90 4.74 -24.07 -7.89
CA ASP A 90 5.15 -23.08 -6.91
C ASP A 90 5.60 -21.77 -7.56
N LEU A 91 5.26 -20.64 -6.95
CA LEU A 91 5.76 -19.34 -7.38
C LEU A 91 7.24 -19.22 -7.01
N GLN A 92 8.07 -19.00 -8.02
CA GLN A 92 9.52 -18.85 -7.90
C GLN A 92 9.92 -17.39 -8.15
N PHE A 93 10.21 -16.66 -7.07
CA PHE A 93 10.72 -15.31 -7.11
C PHE A 93 12.24 -15.29 -7.23
N SER A 94 12.77 -14.32 -7.99
CA SER A 94 14.22 -14.10 -8.14
C SER A 94 14.93 -13.91 -6.79
N LYS A 95 16.10 -14.52 -6.63
CA LYS A 95 16.96 -14.37 -5.44
C LYS A 95 17.31 -12.91 -5.18
N LYS A 96 17.57 -12.14 -6.25
CA LYS A 96 17.94 -10.72 -6.20
C LYS A 96 16.74 -9.84 -6.53
N THR A 97 16.65 -8.68 -5.88
CA THR A 97 15.63 -7.68 -6.21
C THR A 97 15.93 -7.03 -7.56
N PHE A 98 14.92 -6.42 -8.18
CA PHE A 98 15.09 -5.69 -9.43
C PHE A 98 16.22 -4.65 -9.38
N ASN A 99 16.37 -3.91 -8.27
CA ASN A 99 17.45 -2.93 -8.14
C ASN A 99 18.83 -3.56 -8.04
N GLN A 100 18.95 -4.72 -7.39
CA GLN A 100 20.22 -5.44 -7.35
C GLN A 100 20.60 -5.93 -8.75
N LEU A 101 19.65 -6.54 -9.47
CA LEU A 101 19.84 -6.96 -10.85
C LEU A 101 20.20 -5.78 -11.77
N TRP A 102 19.52 -4.64 -11.58
CA TRP A 102 19.79 -3.43 -12.35
C TRP A 102 21.20 -2.88 -12.09
N LYS A 103 21.59 -2.79 -10.81
CA LYS A 103 22.94 -2.35 -10.46
C LYS A 103 24.01 -3.30 -10.97
N GLU A 104 23.78 -4.60 -10.98
CA GLU A 104 24.73 -5.57 -11.52
C GLU A 104 24.87 -5.48 -13.03
N ARG A 105 23.76 -5.25 -13.74
CA ARG A 105 23.77 -5.10 -15.20
C ARG A 105 24.49 -3.84 -15.68
N PHE A 106 24.39 -2.74 -14.92
CA PHE A 106 24.88 -1.42 -15.33
C PHE A 106 26.06 -0.89 -14.51
N LYS A 107 26.58 -1.66 -13.56
CA LYS A 107 27.89 -1.37 -12.95
C LYS A 107 28.96 -1.77 -13.96
N LYS A 108 29.68 -0.76 -14.50
CA LYS A 108 31.07 -0.96 -14.93
C LYS A 108 31.94 -1.18 -13.70
#